data_AF-A0A498KPI4-F1
#
_entry.id   AF-A0A498KPI4-F1
#
_cell.length_a   1.000
_cell.length_b   1.000
_cell.length_c   1.000
_cell.angle_alpha   90.00
_cell.angle_beta   90.00
_cell.angle_gamma   90.00
#
_symmetry.space_group_name_H-M   'P 1'
#
loop_
_entity.id
_entity.type
_entity.pdbx_description
1 polymer ?
#
loop_
_entity_poly.entity_id
_entity_poly.type
_entity_poly.pdbx_seq_one_letter_code
_entity_poly.pdbx_strand_id
1 'polypeptide(L)' 'MALQLEEEENFRCATQLVFSSVLSMSMQSAIELGVFDIIAKAGPGANLSSSEIAAHIGSGTS' A
#
# COMPACT_ATOMS: atom_id res chain seq x y z
N MET A 1 -35.03 0.45 5.29
CA MET A 1 -33.81 0.62 6.12
C MET A 1 -32.91 -0.60 6.02
N ALA A 2 -33.33 -1.82 6.38
CA ALA A 2 -32.49 -3.03 6.24
C ALA A 2 -32.01 -3.30 4.80
N LEU A 3 -32.90 -3.19 3.81
CA LEU A 3 -32.56 -3.38 2.38
C LEU A 3 -31.50 -2.38 1.86
N GLN A 4 -31.49 -1.15 2.38
CA GLN A 4 -30.50 -0.13 1.97
C GLN A 4 -29.11 -0.43 2.53
N LEU A 5 -29.03 -0.95 3.75
CA LEU A 5 -27.76 -1.36 4.36
C LEU A 5 -27.16 -2.56 3.61
N GLU A 6 -28.01 -3.52 3.24
CA GLU A 6 -27.61 -4.69 2.44
C GLU A 6 -27.07 -4.28 1.06
N GLU A 7 -27.73 -3.33 0.40
CA GLU A 7 -27.29 -2.79 -0.89
C GLU A 7 -25.94 -2.06 -0.77
N GLU A 8 -25.75 -1.25 0.27
CA GLU A 8 -24.49 -0.57 0.55
C GLU A 8 -23.35 -1.57 0.82
N GLU A 9 -23.60 -2.62 1.61
CA GLU A 9 -22.63 -3.67 1.88
C GLU A 9 -22.24 -4.43 0.60
N ASN A 10 -23.22 -4.79 -0.22
CA ASN A 10 -22.98 -5.45 -1.50
C ASN A 10 -22.16 -4.55 -2.44
N PHE A 11 -22.47 -3.26 -2.50
CA PHE A 11 -21.72 -2.30 -3.30
C PHE A 11 -20.26 -2.20 -2.82
N ARG A 12 -20.03 -2.16 -1.52
CA ARG A 12 -18.68 -2.15 -0.93
C ARG A 12 -17.91 -3.44 -1.24
N CYS A 13 -18.55 -4.60 -1.13
CA CYS A 13 -17.96 -5.89 -1.48
C CYS A 13 -17.57 -5.93 -2.96
N ALA A 14 -18.49 -5.59 -3.87
CA ALA A 14 -18.22 -5.52 -5.30
C ALA A 14 -17.08 -4.56 -5.63
N THR A 15 -17.06 -3.39 -4.99
CA THR A 15 -15.97 -2.41 -5.12
C THR A 15 -14.63 -3.00 -4.70
N GLN A 16 -14.56 -3.67 -3.54
CA GLN A 16 -13.34 -4.31 -3.06
C GLN A 16 -12.86 -5.41 -4.02
N LEU A 17 -13.78 -6.21 -4.58
CA LEU A 17 -13.45 -7.24 -5.56
C LEU A 17 -12.91 -6.63 -6.87
N VAL A 18 -13.53 -5.56 -7.38
CA VAL A 18 -13.08 -4.85 -8.60
C VAL A 18 -11.67 -4.27 -8.41
N PHE A 19 -11.39 -3.70 -7.24
CA PHE A 19 -10.09 -3.12 -6.92
C PHE A 19 -9.13 -4.09 -6.22
N SER A 20 -9.47 -5.38 -6.13
CA SER A 20 -8.66 -6.37 -5.41
C SER A 20 -7.24 -6.51 -5.98
N SER A 21 -7.08 -6.34 -7.29
CA SER A 21 -5.78 -6.37 -7.97
C SER A 21 -4.87 -5.19 -7.59
N VAL A 22 -5.45 -4.04 -7.22
CA VAL A 22 -4.68 -2.83 -6.85
C VAL A 22 -3.81 -3.11 -5.65
N LEU A 23 -4.31 -3.85 -4.65
CA LEU A 23 -3.52 -4.23 -3.48
C LEU A 23 -2.28 -5.03 -3.88
N SER A 24 -2.45 -6.06 -4.70
CA SER A 24 -1.35 -6.90 -5.18
C SER A 24 -0.34 -6.11 -6.01
N MET A 25 -0.82 -5.26 -6.92
CA MET A 25 0.05 -4.43 -7.76
C MET A 25 0.83 -3.40 -6.93
N SER A 26 0.17 -2.72 -5.99
CA SER A 26 0.84 -1.76 -5.10
C SER A 26 1.88 -2.43 -4.20
N MET A 27 1.58 -3.61 -3.66
CA MET A 27 2.54 -4.42 -2.90
C MET A 27 3.75 -4.81 -3.76
N GLN A 28 3.52 -5.29 -4.99
CA GLN A 28 4.59 -5.64 -5.91
C GLN A 28 5.47 -4.41 -6.23
N SER A 29 4.88 -3.27 -6.55
CA SER A 29 5.63 -2.04 -6.82
C SER A 29 6.40 -1.57 -5.59
N ALA A 30 5.86 -1.69 -4.37
CA ALA A 30 6.58 -1.34 -3.15
C ALA A 30 7.83 -2.23 -2.93
N ILE A 31 7.77 -3.50 -3.31
CA ILE A 31 8.93 -4.41 -3.32
C ILE A 31 9.93 -3.98 -4.39
N GLU A 32 9.48 -3.78 -5.63
CA GLU A 32 10.34 -3.40 -6.76
C GLU A 32 11.06 -2.06 -6.54
N LEU A 33 10.41 -1.13 -5.83
CA LEU A 33 11.00 0.16 -5.45
C LEU A 33 11.90 0.08 -4.20
N GLY A 34 12.01 -1.07 -3.54
CA GLY A 34 12.82 -1.25 -2.34
C GLY A 34 12.30 -0.53 -1.10
N VAL A 35 10.99 -0.21 -1.04
CA VAL A 35 10.40 0.55 0.08
C VAL A 35 10.60 -0.19 1.41
N PHE A 36 10.43 -1.50 1.42
CA PHE A 36 10.63 -2.32 2.61
C PHE A 36 12.09 -2.34 3.08
N ASP A 37 13.06 -2.31 2.15
CA ASP A 37 14.48 -2.23 2.48
C ASP A 37 14.85 -0.88 3.07
N ILE A 38 14.28 0.22 2.54
CA ILE A 38 14.46 1.57 3.07
C ILE A 38 13.95 1.63 4.52
N ILE A 39 12.76 1.11 4.78
CA ILE A 39 12.17 1.05 6.13
C ILE A 39 13.02 0.17 7.05
N ALA A 40 13.46 -1.00 6.59
CA ALA A 40 14.29 -1.91 7.38
C ALA A 40 15.64 -1.29 7.76
N LYS A 41 16.27 -0.55 6.83
CA LYS A 41 17.55 0.15 7.06
C LYS A 41 17.43 1.28 8.07
N ALA A 42 16.27 1.93 8.18
CA ALA A 42 16.03 2.96 9.20
C ALA A 42 15.96 2.39 10.62
N GLY A 43 15.65 1.09 10.76
CA GLY A 43 15.69 0.35 12.01
C GLY A 43 14.37 0.35 12.80
N PRO A 44 14.27 -0.51 13.84
CA PRO A 44 13.04 -0.66 14.62
C PRO A 44 12.61 0.64 15.30
N GLY A 45 11.33 1.00 15.17
CA GLY A 45 10.78 2.21 15.78
C GLY A 45 11.08 3.51 15.01
N ALA A 46 11.81 3.45 13.90
CA ALA A 46 11.97 4.59 13.01
C ALA A 46 10.62 4.98 12.39
N ASN A 47 10.38 6.28 12.29
CA ASN A 47 9.17 6.83 11.67
C ASN A 47 9.62 7.67 10.46
N LEU A 48 9.45 7.11 9.27
CA LEU A 48 9.77 7.80 8.03
C LEU A 48 8.49 8.38 7.42
N SER A 49 8.58 9.63 7.00
CA SER A 49 7.59 10.23 6.11
C SER A 49 7.67 9.65 4.70
N SER A 50 6.60 9.82 3.91
CA SER A 50 6.60 9.42 2.50
C SER A 50 7.66 10.16 1.67
N SER A 51 7.98 11.42 2.00
CA SER A 51 9.04 12.18 1.34
C SER A 51 10.44 11.64 1.63
N GLU A 52 10.68 11.20 2.87
CA GLU A 52 11.97 10.58 3.24
C GLU A 52 12.15 9.23 2.53
N ILE A 53 11.09 8.42 2.44
CA ILE A 53 11.12 7.18 1.66
C ILE A 53 11.42 7.49 0.18
N ALA A 54 10.69 8.44 -0.41
CA ALA A 54 10.85 8.80 -1.82
C ALA A 54 12.26 9.32 -2.15
N ALA A 55 12.91 10.03 -1.23
CA ALA A 55 14.28 10.53 -1.40
C ALA A 55 15.33 9.40 -1.54
N HIS A 56 15.01 8.20 -1.05
CA HIS A 56 15.87 7.02 -1.15
C HIS A 56 15.55 6.10 -2.36
N ILE A 57 14.45 6.36 -3.08
CA ILE A 57 14.10 5.59 -4.28
C ILE A 57 15.01 6.00 -5.43
N GLY A 58 15.69 5.04 -6.04
CA GLY A 58 16.59 5.28 -7.19
C GLY A 58 17.97 5.84 -6.83
N SER A 59 18.20 6.25 -5.59
CA SER A 59 19.56 6.39 -5.06
C SER A 59 20.11 4.98 -4.85
N GLY A 60 20.76 4.40 -5.87
CA GLY A 60 21.18 3.01 -5.89
C GLY A 60 21.81 2.59 -4.56
N THR A 61 21.05 1.83 -3.76
CA THR A 61 21.60 1.22 -2.55
C THR A 61 22.31 -0.06 -2.97
N SER A 62 23.48 0.11 -3.57
CA SER A 62 24.54 -0.91 -3.49
C SER A 62 25.22 -0.84 -2.13
#